data_AF-A0A2V0PMD5-F1
#
_entry.id   AF-A0A2V0PMD5-F1
#
_cell.length_a   1.000
_cell.length_b   1.000
_cell.length_c   1.000
_cell.angle_alpha   90.00
_cell.angle_beta   90.00
_cell.angle_gamma   90.00
#
_symmetry.space_group_name_H-M   'P 1'
#
loop_
_entity.id
_entity.type
_entity.pdbx_description
1 polymer ?
#
loop_
_entity_poly.entity_id
_entity_poly.type
_entity_poly.pdbx_seq_one_letter_code
_entity_poly.pdbx_strand_id
1 'polypeptide(L)'
;MRLAMVVHQFRNSAATRAQLQELLLCMGAHLCGALLSRPWAVGLLLSNLDSGAETEPPPGWWERVTKCMGLRPEMIELLLFLQDWWRRSSGALSLKRRALAGRAPDLAGSFGLQHALCARLATLNSQYLVDAVALALMAHVALLTPEQLAEVYIGSWPRLPSASQLFGAVAAAAAGTPAAR
;
A
#
# COMPACT_ATOMS: atom_id res chain seq x y z
N MET A 1 -16.66 1.05 9.08
CA MET A 1 -17.49 0.56 10.21
C MET A 1 -17.68 -0.97 10.22
N ARG A 2 -18.10 -1.63 9.14
CA ARG A 2 -18.34 -3.11 9.12
C ARG A 2 -17.14 -3.95 9.61
N LEU A 3 -15.93 -3.65 9.16
CA LEU A 3 -14.72 -4.38 9.58
C LEU A 3 -14.48 -4.29 11.09
N ALA A 4 -14.54 -3.10 11.68
CA ALA A 4 -14.36 -2.90 13.12
C ALA A 4 -15.40 -3.69 13.94
N MET A 5 -16.65 -3.74 13.48
CA MET A 5 -17.70 -4.54 14.11
C MET A 5 -17.39 -6.05 14.04
N VAL A 6 -16.97 -6.57 12.88
CA VAL A 6 -16.59 -7.99 12.73
C VAL A 6 -15.38 -8.34 13.58
N VAL A 7 -14.37 -7.46 13.67
CA VAL A 7 -13.23 -7.66 14.58
C VAL A 7 -13.68 -7.70 16.04
N HIS A 8 -14.57 -6.79 16.44
CA HIS A 8 -15.15 -6.81 17.79
C HIS A 8 -15.92 -8.10 18.07
N GLN A 9 -16.75 -8.57 17.14
CA GLN A 9 -17.48 -9.84 17.27
C GLN A 9 -16.52 -11.02 17.34
N PHE A 10 -15.47 -11.06 16.51
CA PHE A 10 -14.46 -12.11 16.52
C PHE A 10 -13.75 -12.21 17.87
N ARG A 11 -13.36 -11.06 18.46
CA ARG A 11 -12.75 -11.00 19.80
C ARG A 11 -13.66 -11.49 20.93
N ASN A 12 -14.98 -11.42 20.73
CA ASN A 12 -15.99 -11.88 21.68
C ASN A 12 -16.61 -13.24 21.29
N SER A 13 -15.95 -14.00 20.41
CA SER A 13 -16.41 -15.32 19.94
C SER A 13 -17.77 -15.34 19.24
N ALA A 14 -18.25 -14.17 18.77
CA ALA A 14 -19.51 -14.00 18.07
C ALA A 14 -19.38 -14.03 16.54
N ALA A 15 -18.16 -13.91 16.01
CA ALA A 15 -17.84 -14.11 14.60
C ALA A 15 -16.72 -15.13 14.44
N THR A 16 -16.72 -15.86 13.33
CA THR A 16 -15.68 -16.84 13.01
C THR A 16 -14.49 -16.18 12.31
N ARG A 17 -13.32 -16.84 12.35
CA ARG A 17 -12.14 -16.40 11.61
C ARG A 17 -12.38 -16.35 10.09
N ALA A 18 -13.18 -17.28 9.57
CA ALA A 18 -13.54 -17.35 8.16
C ALA A 18 -14.31 -16.10 7.71
N GLN A 19 -15.24 -15.60 8.54
CA GLN A 19 -15.98 -14.37 8.23
C GLN A 19 -15.07 -13.14 8.19
N LEU A 20 -14.10 -13.04 9.10
CA LEU A 20 -13.10 -11.97 9.09
C LEU A 20 -12.23 -12.05 7.83
N GLN A 21 -11.74 -13.25 7.50
CA GLN A 21 -10.94 -13.51 6.30
C GLN A 21 -11.69 -13.14 5.01
N GLU A 22 -12.94 -13.59 4.87
CA GLU A 22 -13.77 -13.28 3.71
C GLU A 22 -13.95 -11.77 3.52
N LEU A 23 -14.26 -11.05 4.61
CA LEU A 23 -14.42 -9.60 4.55
C LEU A 23 -13.12 -8.90 4.14
N LEU A 24 -11.98 -9.32 4.69
CA LEU A 24 -10.68 -8.73 4.36
C LEU A 24 -10.24 -9.03 2.93
N LEU A 25 -10.46 -10.27 2.44
CA LEU A 25 -10.21 -10.64 1.05
C LEU A 25 -11.09 -9.84 0.11
N CYS A 26 -12.37 -9.66 0.45
CA CYS A 26 -13.29 -8.83 -0.32
C CYS A 26 -12.80 -7.38 -0.38
N MET A 27 -12.43 -6.79 0.74
CA MET A 27 -11.87 -5.42 0.78
C MET A 27 -10.59 -5.29 -0.04
N GLY A 28 -9.64 -6.21 0.15
CA GLY A 28 -8.38 -6.23 -0.60
C GLY A 28 -8.58 -6.41 -2.11
N ALA A 29 -9.50 -7.29 -2.52
CA ALA A 29 -9.85 -7.49 -3.92
C ALA A 29 -10.47 -6.24 -4.54
N HIS A 30 -11.36 -5.55 -3.83
CA HIS A 30 -11.94 -4.28 -4.29
C HIS A 30 -10.87 -3.19 -4.44
N LEU A 31 -9.95 -3.07 -3.47
CA LEU A 31 -8.85 -2.11 -3.54
C LEU A 31 -7.91 -2.41 -4.71
N CYS A 32 -7.48 -3.67 -4.87
CA CYS A 32 -6.62 -4.08 -5.98
C CYS A 32 -7.30 -3.90 -7.34
N GLY A 33 -8.58 -4.29 -7.43
CA GLY A 33 -9.39 -4.08 -8.63
C GLY A 33 -9.53 -2.60 -8.98
N ALA A 34 -9.76 -1.74 -7.99
CA ALA A 34 -9.82 -0.30 -8.19
C ALA A 34 -8.47 0.25 -8.70
N LEU A 35 -7.35 -0.13 -8.07
CA LEU A 35 -6.01 0.30 -8.49
C LEU A 35 -5.68 -0.08 -9.94
N LEU A 36 -6.13 -1.25 -10.40
CA LEU A 36 -5.85 -1.73 -11.76
C LEU A 36 -6.81 -1.16 -12.82
N SER A 37 -8.06 -0.84 -12.44
CA SER A 37 -9.11 -0.50 -13.41
C SER A 37 -9.53 0.97 -13.39
N ARG A 38 -9.20 1.74 -12.35
CA ARG A 38 -9.68 3.11 -12.15
C ARG A 38 -8.51 4.09 -12.07
N PRO A 39 -8.38 5.04 -13.01
CA PRO A 39 -7.30 6.04 -12.99
C PRO A 39 -7.24 6.86 -11.69
N TRP A 40 -8.39 7.10 -11.05
CA TRP A 40 -8.49 7.87 -9.80
C TRP A 40 -8.11 7.07 -8.55
N ALA A 41 -8.00 5.75 -8.60
CA ALA A 41 -7.83 4.92 -7.39
C ALA A 41 -6.50 5.17 -6.68
N VAL A 42 -5.44 5.52 -7.43
CA VAL A 42 -4.15 5.90 -6.83
C VAL A 42 -4.30 7.16 -5.97
N GLY A 43 -5.14 8.11 -6.38
CA GLY A 43 -5.43 9.32 -5.63
C GLY A 43 -5.99 9.02 -4.23
N LEU A 44 -6.79 7.96 -4.09
CA LEU A 44 -7.32 7.55 -2.78
C LEU A 44 -6.24 7.15 -1.77
N LEU A 45 -5.06 6.71 -2.22
CA LEU A 45 -3.93 6.41 -1.32
C LEU A 45 -3.27 7.69 -0.78
N LEU A 46 -3.57 8.84 -1.38
CA LEU A 46 -3.01 10.15 -1.03
C LEU A 46 -4.03 11.05 -0.32
N SER A 47 -5.32 10.69 -0.36
CA SER A 47 -6.40 11.49 0.21
C SER A 47 -6.81 11.02 1.62
N ASN A 48 -7.26 11.98 2.43
CA ASN A 48 -8.05 11.69 3.63
C ASN A 48 -9.49 11.42 3.22
N LEU A 49 -9.97 10.18 3.38
CA LEU A 49 -11.28 9.73 2.90
C LEU A 49 -12.47 10.40 3.58
N ASP A 50 -12.30 10.96 4.79
CA ASP A 50 -13.37 11.70 5.46
C ASP A 50 -13.54 13.10 4.86
N SER A 51 -12.44 13.77 4.53
CA SER A 51 -12.43 15.17 4.06
C SER A 51 -12.34 15.33 2.54
N GLY A 52 -11.91 14.29 1.82
CA GLY A 52 -11.53 14.33 0.40
C GLY A 52 -10.19 15.05 0.11
N ALA A 53 -9.57 15.71 1.08
CA ALA A 53 -8.35 16.48 0.87
C ALA A 53 -7.10 15.60 0.76
N GLU A 54 -6.21 15.94 -0.18
CA GLU A 54 -4.85 15.39 -0.27
C GLU A 54 -3.99 16.00 0.84
N THR A 55 -3.83 15.27 1.94
CA THR A 55 -3.10 15.74 3.12
C THR A 55 -2.26 14.62 3.70
N GLU A 56 -1.04 14.96 4.11
CA GLU A 56 -0.19 14.02 4.82
C GLU A 56 -0.84 13.59 6.15
N PRO A 57 -0.63 12.34 6.59
CA PRO A 57 -1.03 11.92 7.92
C PRO A 57 -0.25 12.69 8.99
N PRO A 58 -0.84 12.91 10.18
CA PRO A 58 -0.10 13.46 11.32
C PRO A 58 1.18 12.66 11.62
N PRO A 59 2.24 13.30 12.16
CA PRO A 59 3.44 12.60 12.61
C PRO A 59 3.11 11.47 13.59
N GLY A 60 3.80 10.33 13.50
CA GLY A 60 3.57 9.18 14.37
C GLY A 60 2.37 8.29 13.98
N TRP A 61 1.62 8.66 12.94
CA TRP A 61 0.41 7.93 12.54
C TRP A 61 0.69 6.48 12.17
N TRP A 62 1.68 6.26 11.29
CA TRP A 62 1.99 4.93 10.78
C TRP A 62 2.73 4.08 11.81
N GLU A 63 3.54 4.68 12.67
CA GLU A 63 4.18 4.03 13.82
C GLU A 63 3.13 3.44 14.77
N ARG A 64 2.06 4.20 15.04
CA ARG A 64 0.92 3.70 15.81
C ARG A 64 0.24 2.52 15.12
N VAL A 65 -0.02 2.60 13.82
CA VAL A 65 -0.62 1.49 13.04
C VAL A 65 0.27 0.26 13.13
N THR A 66 1.57 0.40 12.86
CA THR A 66 2.55 -0.70 12.93
C THR A 66 2.63 -1.30 14.34
N LYS A 67 2.55 -0.48 15.39
CA LYS A 67 2.51 -0.98 16.78
C LYS A 67 1.25 -1.82 17.04
N CYS A 68 0.09 -1.39 16.54
CA CYS A 68 -1.16 -2.12 16.68
C CYS A 68 -1.16 -3.47 15.94
N MET A 69 -0.37 -3.62 14.89
CA MET A 69 -0.23 -4.89 14.17
C MET A 69 0.44 -6.00 14.99
N GLY A 70 1.16 -5.67 16.08
CA GLY A 70 1.81 -6.68 16.92
C GLY A 70 2.74 -7.60 16.12
N LEU A 71 3.59 -7.02 15.25
CA LEU A 71 4.47 -7.78 14.38
C LEU A 71 5.53 -8.55 15.18
N ARG A 72 5.72 -9.82 14.81
CA ARG A 72 6.80 -10.66 15.36
C ARG A 72 8.14 -10.32 14.69
N PRO A 73 9.28 -10.55 15.35
CA PRO A 73 10.61 -10.28 14.77
C PRO A 73 10.80 -10.88 13.37
N GLU A 74 10.39 -12.13 13.15
CA GLU A 74 10.55 -12.81 11.87
C GLU A 74 9.68 -12.18 10.76
N MET A 75 8.52 -11.64 11.13
CA MET A 75 7.66 -10.89 10.19
C MET A 75 8.27 -9.54 9.83
N ILE A 76 8.96 -8.88 10.78
CA ILE A 76 9.65 -7.61 10.53
C ILE A 76 10.74 -7.84 9.48
N GLU A 77 11.57 -8.88 9.61
CA GLU A 77 12.61 -9.20 8.63
C GLU A 77 12.04 -9.41 7.21
N LEU A 78 10.95 -10.16 7.09
CA LEU A 78 10.27 -10.37 5.81
C LEU A 78 9.69 -9.07 5.22
N LEU A 79 9.11 -8.21 6.06
CA LEU A 79 8.58 -6.92 5.63
C LEU A 79 9.69 -5.97 5.19
N LEU A 80 10.85 -5.98 5.84
CA LEU A 80 12.03 -5.22 5.42
C LEU A 80 12.59 -5.72 4.09
N PHE A 81 12.63 -7.03 3.88
CA PHE A 81 12.99 -7.60 2.58
C PHE A 81 12.03 -7.14 1.47
N LEU A 82 10.72 -7.19 1.72
CA LEU A 82 9.72 -6.69 0.77
C LEU A 82 9.82 -5.18 0.54
N GLN A 83 10.13 -4.41 1.58
CA GLN A 83 10.40 -2.98 1.45
C GLN A 83 11.56 -2.72 0.49
N ASP A 84 12.66 -3.47 0.62
CA ASP A 84 13.83 -3.34 -0.24
C ASP A 84 13.53 -3.73 -1.68
N TRP A 85 12.75 -4.78 -1.90
CA TRP A 85 12.23 -5.13 -3.22
C TRP A 85 11.36 -4.00 -3.79
N TRP A 86 10.38 -3.52 -3.02
CA TRP A 86 9.45 -2.48 -3.44
C TRP A 86 10.16 -1.18 -3.78
N ARG A 87 11.09 -0.73 -2.92
CA ARG A 87 11.90 0.47 -3.13
C ARG A 87 12.73 0.38 -4.40
N ARG A 88 13.35 -0.76 -4.67
CA ARG A 88 14.12 -0.98 -5.91
C ARG A 88 13.23 -0.97 -7.14
N SER A 89 12.11 -1.71 -7.13
CA SER A 89 11.22 -1.79 -8.30
C SER A 89 10.57 -0.43 -8.60
N SER A 90 9.93 0.17 -7.60
CA SER A 90 9.27 1.47 -7.73
C SER A 90 10.25 2.60 -8.06
N GLY A 91 11.46 2.56 -7.50
CA GLY A 91 12.55 3.49 -7.79
C GLY A 91 13.01 3.42 -9.25
N ALA A 92 13.25 2.21 -9.76
CA ALA A 92 13.62 2.00 -11.16
C ALA A 92 12.53 2.48 -12.13
N LEU A 93 11.25 2.20 -11.84
CA LEU A 93 10.12 2.68 -12.64
C LEU A 93 9.97 4.21 -12.55
N SER A 94 10.16 4.80 -11.38
CA SER A 94 10.15 6.26 -11.18
C SER A 94 11.26 6.96 -11.98
N LEU A 95 12.47 6.42 -11.98
CA LEU A 95 13.59 6.92 -12.79
C LEU A 95 13.26 6.88 -14.29
N LYS A 96 12.76 5.74 -14.79
CA LYS A 96 12.35 5.60 -16.20
C LYS A 96 11.24 6.58 -16.58
N ARG A 97 10.23 6.76 -15.71
CA ARG A 97 9.14 7.74 -15.93
C ARG A 97 9.66 9.16 -15.99
N ARG A 98 10.52 9.57 -15.05
CA ARG A 98 11.14 10.91 -15.05
C ARG A 98 12.00 11.15 -16.30
N ALA A 99 12.81 10.18 -16.70
CA ALA A 99 13.62 10.27 -17.90
C ALA A 99 12.76 10.41 -19.17
N LEU A 100 11.65 9.68 -19.28
CA LEU A 100 10.72 9.82 -20.40
C LEU A 100 9.98 11.16 -20.36
N ALA A 101 9.47 11.58 -19.20
CA ALA A 101 8.79 12.86 -19.04
C ALA A 101 9.72 14.05 -19.39
N GLY A 102 11.01 13.96 -19.05
CA GLY A 102 12.01 14.97 -19.39
C GLY A 102 12.25 15.15 -20.89
N ARG A 103 11.87 14.17 -21.72
CA ARG A 103 11.94 14.26 -23.20
C ARG A 103 10.71 14.90 -23.83
N ALA A 104 9.66 15.17 -23.06
CA ALA A 104 8.43 15.74 -23.59
C ALA A 104 8.62 17.10 -24.32
N PRO A 105 9.47 18.04 -23.83
CA PRO A 105 9.70 19.31 -24.51
C PRO A 105 10.29 19.15 -25.92
N ASP A 106 11.18 18.17 -26.10
CA ASP A 106 11.88 17.92 -27.38
C ASP A 106 10.97 17.34 -28.47
N LEU A 107 9.76 16.90 -28.11
CA LEU A 107 8.79 16.30 -29.02
C LEU A 107 7.70 17.30 -29.44
N ALA A 108 7.88 18.59 -29.14
CA ALA A 108 6.96 19.64 -29.58
C ALA A 108 6.80 19.62 -31.11
N GLY A 109 5.56 19.54 -31.59
CA GLY A 109 5.24 19.54 -33.02
C GLY A 109 5.15 18.18 -33.71
N SER A 110 5.50 17.06 -33.03
CA SER A 110 5.34 15.71 -33.60
C SER A 110 4.31 14.88 -32.83
N PHE A 111 3.06 14.90 -33.32
CA PHE A 111 1.96 14.14 -32.71
C PHE A 111 2.27 12.64 -32.57
N GLY A 112 2.86 12.02 -33.58
CA GLY A 112 3.21 10.60 -33.54
C GLY A 112 4.21 10.26 -32.44
N LEU A 113 5.22 11.11 -32.22
CA LEU A 113 6.21 10.91 -31.15
C LEU A 113 5.60 11.19 -29.78
N GLN A 114 4.72 12.18 -29.66
CA GLN A 114 3.97 12.45 -28.42
C GLN A 114 3.06 11.28 -28.04
N HIS A 115 2.33 10.71 -29.01
CA HIS A 115 1.48 9.55 -28.79
C HIS A 115 2.31 8.33 -28.33
N ALA A 116 3.44 8.06 -28.98
CA ALA A 116 4.35 6.99 -28.58
C ALA A 116 4.93 7.20 -27.17
N LEU A 117 5.24 8.45 -26.79
CA LEU A 117 5.68 8.79 -25.44
C LEU A 117 4.60 8.50 -24.40
N CYS A 118 3.36 8.95 -24.65
CA CYS A 118 2.22 8.70 -23.78
C CYS A 118 1.94 7.20 -23.59
N ALA A 119 1.99 6.42 -24.67
CA ALA A 119 1.82 4.96 -24.60
C ALA A 119 2.89 4.31 -23.71
N ARG A 120 4.16 4.72 -23.85
CA ARG A 120 5.26 4.21 -22.99
C ARG A 120 5.09 4.60 -21.52
N LEU A 121 4.66 5.83 -21.24
CA LEU A 121 4.36 6.27 -19.88
C LEU A 121 3.21 5.47 -19.27
N ALA A 122 2.16 5.20 -20.05
CA ALA A 122 1.05 4.35 -19.63
C ALA A 122 1.53 2.93 -19.30
N THR A 123 2.35 2.30 -20.14
CA THR A 123 2.94 0.98 -19.86
C THR A 123 3.74 0.95 -18.56
N LEU A 124 4.60 1.96 -18.31
CA LEU A 124 5.36 2.04 -17.06
C LEU A 124 4.45 2.22 -15.84
N ASN A 125 3.36 2.98 -15.97
CA ASN A 125 2.40 3.17 -14.91
C ASN A 125 1.62 1.87 -14.62
N SER A 126 1.20 1.14 -15.66
CA SER A 126 0.58 -0.17 -15.51
C SER A 126 1.52 -1.16 -14.81
N GLN A 127 2.80 -1.19 -15.16
CA GLN A 127 3.79 -2.03 -14.47
C GLN A 127 3.90 -1.68 -12.98
N TYR A 128 3.94 -0.39 -12.64
CA TYR A 128 3.97 0.05 -11.25
C TYR A 128 2.74 -0.43 -10.46
N LEU A 129 1.55 -0.35 -11.06
CA LEU A 129 0.32 -0.80 -10.42
C LEU A 129 0.27 -2.32 -10.25
N VAL A 130 0.76 -3.08 -11.23
CA VAL A 130 0.89 -4.53 -11.13
C VAL A 130 1.82 -4.92 -9.98
N ASP A 131 2.99 -4.28 -9.87
CA ASP A 131 3.93 -4.52 -8.78
C ASP A 131 3.30 -4.15 -7.41
N ALA A 132 2.55 -3.05 -7.34
CA ALA A 132 1.85 -2.64 -6.13
C ALA A 132 0.77 -3.64 -5.71
N VAL A 133 0.01 -4.19 -6.66
CA VAL A 133 -1.00 -5.23 -6.39
C VAL A 133 -0.34 -6.55 -6.00
N ALA A 134 0.75 -6.95 -6.65
CA ALA A 134 1.51 -8.14 -6.25
C ALA A 134 1.99 -8.02 -4.80
N LEU A 135 2.49 -6.85 -4.41
CA LEU A 135 2.86 -6.55 -3.04
C LEU A 135 1.68 -6.66 -2.08
N ALA A 136 0.55 -6.04 -2.43
CA ALA A 136 -0.66 -6.09 -1.62
C ALA A 136 -1.13 -7.54 -1.42
N LEU A 137 -1.11 -8.37 -2.47
CA LEU A 137 -1.47 -9.79 -2.40
C LEU A 137 -0.53 -10.57 -1.48
N MET A 138 0.78 -10.37 -1.58
CA MET A 138 1.74 -10.99 -0.66
C MET A 138 1.46 -10.61 0.80
N ALA A 139 1.18 -9.33 1.07
CA ALA A 139 0.84 -8.86 2.40
C ALA A 139 -0.48 -9.46 2.92
N HIS A 140 -1.52 -9.52 2.08
CA HIS A 140 -2.87 -9.95 2.46
C HIS A 140 -3.01 -11.46 2.64
N VAL A 141 -2.27 -12.24 1.85
CA VAL A 141 -2.47 -13.70 1.76
C VAL A 141 -1.37 -14.48 2.48
N ALA A 142 -0.14 -13.99 2.47
CA ALA A 142 1.02 -14.77 2.92
C ALA A 142 1.66 -14.25 4.22
N LEU A 143 1.73 -12.93 4.41
CA LEU A 143 2.52 -12.36 5.52
C LEU A 143 1.71 -12.00 6.75
N LEU A 144 0.60 -11.30 6.58
CA LEU A 144 -0.19 -10.81 7.71
C LEU A 144 -1.27 -11.82 8.08
N THR A 145 -1.46 -12.04 9.38
CA THR A 145 -2.67 -12.73 9.81
C THR A 145 -3.90 -11.84 9.54
N PRO A 146 -5.11 -12.43 9.41
CA PRO A 146 -6.34 -11.64 9.22
C PRO A 146 -6.52 -10.56 10.29
N GLU A 147 -6.15 -10.86 11.52
CA GLU A 147 -6.22 -9.93 12.65
C GLU A 147 -5.28 -8.74 12.47
N GLN A 148 -4.02 -8.99 12.07
CA GLN A 148 -3.03 -7.95 11.81
C GLN A 148 -3.43 -7.07 10.62
N LEU A 149 -3.93 -7.68 9.55
CA LEU A 149 -4.43 -6.96 8.38
C LEU A 149 -5.64 -6.08 8.74
N ALA A 150 -6.53 -6.57 9.61
CA ALA A 150 -7.65 -5.76 10.09
C ALA A 150 -7.18 -4.54 10.90
N GLU A 151 -6.15 -4.70 11.74
CA GLU A 151 -5.53 -3.57 12.45
C GLU A 151 -4.94 -2.53 11.50
N VAL A 152 -4.36 -2.96 10.37
CA VAL A 152 -3.92 -2.02 9.33
C VAL A 152 -5.10 -1.20 8.81
N TYR A 153 -6.18 -1.84 8.36
CA TYR A 153 -7.34 -1.13 7.81
C TYR A 153 -8.06 -0.24 8.83
N ILE A 154 -8.23 -0.73 10.07
CA ILE A 154 -8.90 0.02 11.14
C ILE A 154 -8.03 1.17 11.61
N GLY A 155 -6.75 0.91 11.92
CA GLY A 155 -5.83 1.92 12.45
C GLY A 155 -5.42 2.97 11.43
N SER A 156 -5.49 2.66 10.14
CA SER A 156 -5.19 3.62 9.07
C SER A 156 -6.33 4.59 8.77
N TRP A 157 -7.59 4.23 9.08
CA TRP A 157 -8.75 5.09 8.82
C TRP A 157 -8.59 6.49 9.42
N PRO A 158 -8.82 7.58 8.67
CA PRO A 158 -9.46 7.65 7.34
C PRO A 158 -8.50 7.66 6.14
N ARG A 159 -7.28 7.12 6.28
CA ARG A 159 -6.29 7.07 5.21
C ARG A 159 -6.04 5.63 4.78
N LEU A 160 -5.91 5.39 3.49
CA LEU A 160 -5.51 4.07 3.03
C LEU A 160 -4.01 3.86 3.24
N PRO A 161 -3.57 2.64 3.61
CA PRO A 161 -2.16 2.35 3.79
C PRO A 161 -1.45 2.37 2.44
N SER A 162 -0.48 3.29 2.27
CA SER A 162 0.50 3.15 1.19
C SER A 162 1.63 2.22 1.64
N ALA A 163 2.09 1.36 0.73
CA ALA A 163 3.19 0.43 1.00
C ALA A 163 4.44 1.14 1.55
N SER A 164 4.82 2.26 0.93
CA SER A 164 6.01 3.03 1.32
C SER A 164 5.92 3.59 2.74
N GLN A 165 4.74 4.09 3.16
CA GLN A 165 4.55 4.62 4.50
C GLN A 165 4.54 3.51 5.55
N LEU A 166 3.81 2.42 5.30
CA LEU A 166 3.73 1.30 6.23
C LEU A 166 5.11 0.65 6.43
N PHE A 167 5.86 0.43 5.35
CA PHE A 167 7.22 -0.09 5.44
C PHE A 167 8.20 0.89 6.09
N GLY A 168 8.06 2.19 5.83
CA GLY A 168 8.85 3.21 6.53
C GLY A 168 8.68 3.13 8.05
N ALA A 169 7.44 2.95 8.52
CA ALA A 169 7.15 2.79 9.94
C ALA A 169 7.68 1.46 10.52
N VAL A 170 7.60 0.35 9.77
CA VAL A 170 8.21 -0.93 10.16
C VAL A 170 9.73 -0.79 10.31
N ALA A 171 10.40 -0.15 9.36
CA ALA A 171 11.84 0.10 9.43
C ALA A 171 12.24 0.98 10.61
N ALA A 172 11.48 2.04 10.88
CA ALA A 172 11.72 2.91 12.03
C ALA A 172 11.55 2.14 13.36
N ALA A 173 10.52 1.31 13.48
CA ALA A 173 10.29 0.48 14.65
C ALA A 173 11.41 -0.56 14.86
N ALA A 174 11.90 -1.16 13.78
CA ALA A 174 13.02 -2.11 13.84
C ALA A 174 14.32 -1.43 14.30
N ALA A 175 14.61 -0.21 13.82
CA ALA A 175 15.80 0.54 14.18
C ALA A 175 15.79 1.04 15.65
N GLY A 176 14.61 1.27 16.23
CA GLY A 176 14.44 1.73 17.60
C GLY A 176 14.42 0.63 18.67
N THR A 177 14.43 -0.65 18.27
CA THR A 177 14.43 -1.77 19.22
C THR A 177 15.88 -2.13 19.58
N PRO A 178 16.35 -1.87 20.83
CA PRO A 178 17.68 -2.30 21.23
C PRO A 178 17.77 -3.83 21.10
N ALA A 179 18.80 -4.33 20.41
CA ALA A 179 19.05 -5.76 20.29
C ALA A 179 19.03 -6.38 21.69
N ALA A 180 18.07 -7.28 21.95
CA ALA A 180 18.05 -8.06 23.16
C ALA A 180 19.37 -8.85 23.20
N ARG A 181 20.27 -8.45 24.10
CA ARG A 181 21.55 -9.12 24.35
C ARG A 181 21.32 -10.37 25.19
#